data_AF-A0A8J8TKY3-F1
#
_entry.id   AF-A0A8J8TKY3-F1
#
_cell.length_a   1.000
_cell.length_b   1.000
_cell.length_c   1.000
_cell.angle_alpha   90.00
_cell.angle_beta   90.00
_cell.angle_gamma   90.00
#
_symmetry.space_group_name_H-M   'P 1'
#
loop_
_entity.id
_entity.type
_entity.pdbx_description
1 polymer ?
#
loop_
_entity_poly.entity_id
_entity_poly.type
_entity_poly.pdbx_seq_one_letter_code
_entity_poly.pdbx_strand_id
1 'polypeptide(L)'
;MDRRLNHFLRENYSDSIVVRNAGANMLSLSKTLEKYKNMIDEVIVLPHTDCGAMKVVFSSIKEGKKITSIVEDKLVNQFRDKAFNTLSELERLNLEVQTENAKKIFVNKPIKSEIIDINKIKIPASNQPYSIYVTTPTTPLDLSSSTYVVSAETNDIWDSLDIAIYVMKINNVIVKDDKVAEKIKSIYPSVNVIKPS
;
A
#
# COMPACT_ATOMS: atom_id res chain seq x y z
N MET A 1 2.71 0.17 1.03
CA MET A 1 3.35 -0.79 0.12
C MET A 1 4.83 -0.51 -0.14
N ASP A 2 5.25 0.76 -0.18
CA ASP A 2 6.56 1.20 -0.67
C ASP A 2 7.77 0.54 0.02
N ARG A 3 8.67 -0.03 -0.79
CA ARG A 3 9.89 -0.74 -0.36
C ARG A 3 10.82 0.10 0.53
N ARG A 4 10.80 1.43 0.37
CA ARG A 4 11.68 2.36 1.11
C ARG A 4 11.34 2.43 2.59
N LEU A 5 10.14 2.02 2.97
CA LEU A 5 9.66 2.05 4.35
C LEU A 5 10.00 0.79 5.16
N ASN A 6 10.57 -0.26 4.55
CA ASN A 6 10.77 -1.55 5.24
C ASN A 6 11.59 -1.40 6.53
N HIS A 7 12.75 -0.73 6.44
CA HIS A 7 13.62 -0.52 7.59
C HIS A 7 13.01 0.46 8.61
N PHE A 8 12.45 1.57 8.13
CA PHE A 8 11.79 2.58 8.98
C PHE A 8 10.69 1.97 9.85
N LEU A 9 9.81 1.15 9.28
CA LEU A 9 8.73 0.50 10.02
C LEU A 9 9.26 -0.47 11.08
N ARG A 10 10.34 -1.19 10.78
CA ARG A 10 10.98 -2.09 11.74
C ARG A 10 11.59 -1.34 12.92
N GLU A 11 12.25 -0.21 12.68
CA GLU A 11 12.91 0.56 13.74
C GLU A 11 11.92 1.30 14.65
N ASN A 12 10.80 1.79 14.08
CA ASN A 12 9.90 2.70 14.80
C ASN A 12 8.59 2.05 15.26
N TYR A 13 8.23 0.87 14.71
CA TYR A 13 6.92 0.24 14.91
C TYR A 13 7.03 -1.29 15.07
N SER A 14 8.09 -1.79 15.71
CA SER A 14 8.44 -3.22 15.80
C SER A 14 7.39 -4.11 16.49
N ASP A 15 6.58 -3.53 17.36
CA ASP A 15 5.51 -4.17 18.14
C ASP A 15 4.11 -3.98 17.51
N SER A 16 4.02 -3.27 16.39
CA SER A 16 2.75 -2.91 15.75
C SER A 16 2.28 -3.96 14.74
N ILE A 17 0.97 -4.09 14.56
CA ILE A 17 0.40 -4.82 13.42
C ILE A 17 0.45 -3.92 12.19
N VAL A 18 1.19 -4.32 11.17
CA VAL A 18 1.42 -3.51 9.97
C VAL A 18 0.53 -3.96 8.81
N VAL A 19 -0.35 -3.06 8.38
CA VAL A 19 -1.15 -3.19 7.15
C VAL A 19 -0.56 -2.28 6.08
N ARG A 20 -0.33 -2.79 4.88
CA ARG A 20 0.35 -2.07 3.79
C ARG A 20 -0.33 -2.33 2.47
N ASN A 21 -0.78 -1.25 1.83
CA ASN A 21 -1.29 -1.26 0.47
C ASN A 21 -0.76 -0.04 -0.30
N ALA A 22 -1.16 0.12 -1.55
CA ALA A 22 -0.87 1.30 -2.35
C ALA A 22 -1.64 2.52 -1.79
N GLY A 23 -0.92 3.61 -1.54
CA GLY A 23 -1.50 4.89 -1.10
C GLY A 23 -1.98 4.94 0.36
N ALA A 24 -1.71 3.92 1.18
CA ALA A 24 -2.31 3.80 2.53
C ALA A 24 -3.85 3.86 2.47
N ASN A 25 -4.44 3.32 1.40
CA ASN A 25 -5.85 3.45 1.07
C ASN A 25 -6.74 2.66 2.05
N MET A 26 -7.39 3.33 2.98
CA MET A 26 -8.20 2.68 4.01
C MET A 26 -9.42 1.97 3.43
N LEU A 27 -10.01 2.50 2.35
CA LEU A 27 -11.22 1.93 1.75
C LEU A 27 -10.95 0.63 1.00
N SER A 28 -9.74 0.40 0.49
CA SER A 28 -9.41 -0.87 -0.16
C SER A 28 -9.17 -2.01 0.82
N LEU A 29 -9.14 -1.73 2.14
CA LEU A 29 -8.78 -2.67 3.20
C LEU A 29 -9.98 -3.14 4.04
N SER A 30 -11.21 -3.06 3.52
CA SER A 30 -12.42 -3.31 4.31
C SER A 30 -12.43 -4.64 5.09
N LYS A 31 -11.99 -5.75 4.49
CA LYS A 31 -11.97 -7.07 5.16
C LYS A 31 -10.83 -7.17 6.16
N THR A 32 -9.71 -6.57 5.82
CA THR A 32 -8.52 -6.49 6.67
C THR A 32 -8.83 -5.70 7.92
N LEU A 33 -9.30 -4.46 7.79
CA LEU A 33 -9.55 -3.60 8.94
C LEU A 33 -10.66 -4.17 9.83
N GLU A 34 -11.72 -4.75 9.27
CA GLU A 34 -12.78 -5.40 10.05
C GLU A 34 -12.27 -6.55 10.92
N LYS A 35 -11.34 -7.37 10.39
CA LYS A 35 -10.75 -8.49 11.13
C LYS A 35 -9.89 -8.03 12.31
N TYR A 36 -9.12 -6.97 12.14
CA TYR A 36 -8.16 -6.51 13.15
C TYR A 36 -8.72 -5.41 14.06
N LYS A 37 -9.90 -4.84 13.76
CA LYS A 37 -10.40 -3.66 14.47
C LYS A 37 -10.51 -3.82 15.96
N ASN A 38 -10.81 -5.00 16.48
CA ASN A 38 -10.97 -5.23 17.92
C ASN A 38 -9.66 -5.64 18.63
N MET A 39 -8.54 -5.72 17.91
CA MET A 39 -7.25 -6.22 18.43
C MET A 39 -6.22 -5.11 18.67
N ILE A 40 -6.59 -3.85 18.47
CA ILE A 40 -5.67 -2.70 18.50
C ILE A 40 -6.18 -1.61 19.43
N ASP A 41 -5.28 -0.87 20.07
CA ASP A 41 -5.66 0.25 20.95
C ASP A 41 -5.63 1.60 20.22
N GLU A 42 -4.77 1.72 19.21
CA GLU A 42 -4.55 2.93 18.43
C GLU A 42 -4.37 2.59 16.94
N VAL A 43 -4.71 3.53 16.07
CA VAL A 43 -4.46 3.44 14.63
C VAL A 43 -3.52 4.57 14.23
N ILE A 44 -2.47 4.23 13.47
CA ILE A 44 -1.53 5.20 12.91
C ILE A 44 -1.60 5.12 11.38
N VAL A 45 -2.01 6.23 10.75
CA VAL A 45 -2.13 6.35 9.29
C VAL A 45 -0.85 7.01 8.76
N LEU A 46 -0.08 6.25 7.97
CA LEU A 46 1.28 6.59 7.55
C LEU A 46 1.45 6.64 6.00
N PRO A 47 0.82 7.59 5.28
CA PRO A 47 1.21 7.89 3.91
C PRO A 47 2.64 8.48 3.87
N HIS A 48 3.21 8.60 2.68
CA HIS A 48 4.55 9.13 2.51
C HIS A 48 4.67 10.01 1.27
N THR A 49 5.70 10.87 1.23
CA THR A 49 6.05 11.68 0.06
C THR A 49 6.62 10.82 -1.08
N ASP A 50 6.60 11.34 -2.30
CA ASP A 50 7.02 10.62 -3.51
C ASP A 50 6.29 9.27 -3.68
N CYS A 51 4.99 9.27 -3.41
CA CYS A 51 4.16 8.07 -3.41
C CYS A 51 3.82 7.62 -4.83
N GLY A 52 4.24 6.41 -5.19
CA GLY A 52 3.91 5.81 -6.51
C GLY A 52 2.41 5.75 -6.78
N ALA A 53 1.59 5.46 -5.76
CA ALA A 53 0.13 5.44 -5.90
C ALA A 53 -0.46 6.83 -6.17
N MET A 54 0.08 7.88 -5.53
CA MET A 54 -0.36 9.25 -5.79
C MET A 54 0.08 9.76 -7.15
N LYS A 55 1.23 9.31 -7.66
CA LYS A 55 1.62 9.55 -9.07
C LYS A 55 0.61 8.94 -10.05
N VAL A 56 0.10 7.73 -9.75
CA VAL A 56 -0.95 7.10 -10.56
C VAL A 56 -2.21 7.95 -10.55
N VAL A 57 -2.71 8.33 -9.37
CA VAL A 57 -3.90 9.19 -9.23
C VAL A 57 -3.71 10.51 -9.98
N PHE A 58 -2.58 11.18 -9.77
CA PHE A 58 -2.25 12.44 -10.45
C PHE A 58 -2.30 12.28 -11.97
N SER A 59 -1.64 11.25 -12.51
CA SER A 59 -1.59 11.02 -13.95
C SER A 59 -2.93 10.61 -14.55
N SER A 60 -3.77 9.87 -13.83
CA SER A 60 -5.13 9.54 -14.29
C SER A 60 -5.99 10.82 -14.36
N ILE A 61 -5.98 11.63 -13.31
CA ILE A 61 -6.87 12.81 -13.21
C ILE A 61 -6.38 13.98 -14.05
N LYS A 62 -5.09 14.30 -14.03
CA LYS A 62 -4.52 15.50 -14.68
C LYS A 62 -4.03 15.25 -16.10
N GLU A 63 -3.58 14.03 -16.40
CA GLU A 63 -3.00 13.69 -17.72
C GLU A 63 -3.91 12.75 -18.53
N GLY A 64 -5.01 12.27 -17.96
CA GLY A 64 -5.94 11.35 -18.63
C GLY A 64 -5.35 9.96 -18.91
N LYS A 65 -4.29 9.56 -18.19
CA LYS A 65 -3.69 8.24 -18.37
C LYS A 65 -4.67 7.14 -17.96
N LYS A 66 -4.88 6.19 -18.87
CA LYS A 66 -5.75 5.03 -18.61
C LYS A 66 -5.15 4.13 -17.53
N ILE A 67 -6.01 3.66 -16.64
CA ILE A 67 -5.70 2.69 -15.61
C ILE A 67 -6.78 1.59 -15.62
N THR A 68 -6.55 0.52 -14.85
CA THR A 68 -7.53 -0.57 -14.72
C THR A 68 -8.74 -0.11 -13.90
N SER A 69 -9.90 -0.73 -14.13
CA SER A 69 -11.14 -0.39 -13.43
C SER A 69 -11.01 -0.55 -11.92
N ILE A 70 -10.32 -1.58 -11.43
CA ILE A 70 -10.14 -1.79 -10.00
C ILE A 70 -9.33 -0.66 -9.34
N VAL A 71 -8.30 -0.13 -10.01
CA VAL A 71 -7.52 1.00 -9.49
C VAL A 71 -8.32 2.30 -9.58
N GLU A 72 -9.10 2.45 -10.65
CA GLU A 72 -9.99 3.60 -10.84
C GLU A 72 -11.02 3.66 -9.70
N ASP A 73 -11.74 2.56 -9.48
CA ASP A 73 -12.81 2.43 -8.51
C ASP A 73 -12.30 2.56 -7.07
N LYS A 74 -11.21 1.84 -6.73
CA LYS A 74 -10.74 1.77 -5.35
C LYS A 74 -9.83 2.92 -4.95
N LEU A 75 -9.04 3.50 -5.86
CA LEU A 75 -8.03 4.50 -5.52
C LEU A 75 -8.32 5.87 -6.11
N VAL A 76 -8.56 5.96 -7.43
CA VAL A 76 -8.63 7.28 -8.12
C VAL A 76 -9.91 8.04 -7.82
N ASN A 77 -11.06 7.35 -7.82
CA ASN A 77 -12.37 8.00 -7.64
C ASN A 77 -12.50 8.81 -6.34
N GLN A 78 -11.74 8.46 -5.29
CA GLN A 78 -11.72 9.21 -4.03
C GLN A 78 -11.22 10.66 -4.17
N PHE A 79 -10.53 10.96 -5.27
CA PHE A 79 -9.87 12.25 -5.51
C PHE A 79 -10.45 13.05 -6.68
N ARG A 80 -11.37 12.48 -7.47
CA ARG A 80 -11.88 13.13 -8.70
C ARG A 80 -12.59 14.46 -8.43
N ASP A 81 -13.35 14.53 -7.35
CA ASP A 81 -14.11 15.72 -6.98
C ASP A 81 -13.33 16.65 -6.04
N LYS A 82 -12.02 16.41 -5.84
CA LYS A 82 -11.17 17.18 -4.95
C LYS A 82 -10.21 18.07 -5.73
N ALA A 83 -10.00 19.29 -5.24
CA ALA A 83 -9.08 20.22 -5.86
C ALA A 83 -7.63 19.97 -5.41
N PHE A 84 -6.73 19.82 -6.37
CA PHE A 84 -5.28 19.80 -6.20
C PHE A 84 -4.61 20.16 -7.53
N ASN A 85 -3.42 20.74 -7.49
CA ASN A 85 -2.65 21.15 -8.67
C ASN A 85 -1.28 20.48 -8.74
N THR A 86 -0.71 20.11 -7.59
CA THR A 86 0.62 19.48 -7.52
C THR A 86 0.54 18.09 -6.91
N LEU A 87 1.56 17.26 -7.17
CA LEU A 87 1.69 15.95 -6.52
C LEU A 87 1.80 16.10 -4.99
N SER A 88 2.50 17.12 -4.50
CA SER A 88 2.64 17.37 -3.06
C SER A 88 1.30 17.73 -2.40
N GLU A 89 0.48 18.54 -3.07
CA GLU A 89 -0.89 18.83 -2.61
C GLU A 89 -1.73 17.55 -2.56
N LEU A 90 -1.65 16.70 -3.59
CA LEU A 90 -2.36 15.43 -3.63
C LEU A 90 -1.91 14.47 -2.51
N GLU A 91 -0.61 14.43 -2.19
CA GLU A 91 -0.08 13.60 -1.10
C GLU A 91 -0.58 14.07 0.28
N ARG A 92 -0.71 15.38 0.50
CA ARG A 92 -1.32 15.95 1.71
C ARG A 92 -2.81 15.66 1.77
N LEU A 93 -3.50 15.84 0.65
CA LEU A 93 -4.91 15.50 0.52
C LEU A 93 -5.17 14.01 0.79
N ASN A 94 -4.26 13.12 0.37
CA ASN A 94 -4.34 11.70 0.71
C ASN A 94 -4.24 11.47 2.22
N LEU A 95 -3.34 12.15 2.94
CA LEU A 95 -3.29 12.05 4.41
C LEU A 95 -4.65 12.43 5.02
N GLU A 96 -5.25 13.53 4.60
CA GLU A 96 -6.56 13.97 5.09
C GLU A 96 -7.64 12.93 4.82
N VAL A 97 -7.78 12.49 3.57
CA VAL A 97 -8.79 11.50 3.15
C VAL A 97 -8.65 10.19 3.91
N GLN A 98 -7.43 9.66 4.02
CA GLN A 98 -7.20 8.39 4.71
C GLN A 98 -7.42 8.53 6.22
N THR A 99 -7.10 9.68 6.80
CA THR A 99 -7.39 9.97 8.22
C THR A 99 -8.89 10.01 8.48
N GLU A 100 -9.67 10.66 7.62
CA GLU A 100 -11.14 10.70 7.74
C GLU A 100 -11.73 9.30 7.60
N ASN A 101 -11.24 8.50 6.66
CA ASN A 101 -11.66 7.11 6.49
C ASN A 101 -11.31 6.27 7.73
N ALA A 102 -10.12 6.45 8.30
CA ALA A 102 -9.73 5.76 9.53
C ALA A 102 -10.66 6.11 10.70
N LYS A 103 -11.00 7.38 10.89
CA LYS A 103 -11.94 7.83 11.94
C LYS A 103 -13.34 7.23 11.78
N LYS A 104 -13.81 7.04 10.54
CA LYS A 104 -15.11 6.40 10.25
C LYS A 104 -15.09 4.90 10.55
N ILE A 105 -13.98 4.22 10.30
CA ILE A 105 -13.84 2.76 10.46
C ILE A 105 -13.61 2.40 11.93
N PHE A 106 -12.72 3.11 12.60
CA PHE A 106 -12.30 2.83 13.97
C PHE A 106 -12.95 3.81 14.95
N VAL A 107 -14.27 3.72 15.04
CA VAL A 107 -15.06 4.54 15.96
C VAL A 107 -14.56 4.31 17.39
N ASN A 108 -14.36 5.40 18.12
CA ASN A 108 -13.86 5.41 19.51
C ASN A 108 -12.41 4.94 19.70
N LYS A 109 -11.59 4.85 18.64
CA LYS A 109 -10.15 4.62 18.78
C LYS A 109 -9.35 5.89 18.54
N PRO A 110 -8.26 6.13 19.30
CA PRO A 110 -7.26 7.14 18.95
C PRO A 110 -6.74 6.92 17.52
N ILE A 111 -6.77 7.98 16.72
CA ILE A 111 -6.22 8.00 15.36
C ILE A 111 -5.08 9.02 15.33
N LYS A 112 -3.87 8.56 15.01
CA LYS A 112 -2.74 9.40 14.64
C LYS A 112 -2.51 9.34 13.14
N SER A 113 -1.99 10.42 12.60
CA SER A 113 -1.79 10.56 11.16
C SER A 113 -0.57 11.43 10.91
N GLU A 114 0.37 10.94 10.12
CA GLU A 114 1.54 11.70 9.73
C GLU A 114 1.95 11.32 8.30
N ILE A 115 2.50 12.28 7.56
CA ILE A 115 3.14 12.01 6.28
C ILE A 115 4.63 11.78 6.50
N ILE A 116 5.12 10.61 6.13
CA ILE A 116 6.54 10.29 6.17
C ILE A 116 7.24 10.99 5.01
N ASP A 117 8.26 11.78 5.30
CA ASP A 117 9.15 12.32 4.27
C ASP A 117 10.23 11.29 3.92
N ILE A 118 10.11 10.68 2.75
CA ILE A 118 11.05 9.64 2.29
C ILE A 118 12.50 10.13 2.15
N ASN A 119 12.73 11.44 2.03
CA ASN A 119 14.08 12.00 1.90
C ASN A 119 14.78 12.09 3.26
N LYS A 120 14.04 11.94 4.36
CA LYS A 120 14.57 12.01 5.73
C LYS A 120 14.86 10.64 6.34
N ILE A 121 14.53 9.56 5.64
CA ILE A 121 14.75 8.20 6.14
C ILE A 121 15.95 7.54 5.46
N LYS A 122 16.66 6.69 6.20
CA LYS A 122 17.76 5.89 5.66
C LYS A 122 17.19 4.72 4.87
N ILE A 123 17.48 4.69 3.57
CA ILE A 123 17.08 3.60 2.67
C ILE A 123 18.34 2.76 2.36
N PRO A 124 18.43 1.51 2.82
CA PRO A 124 19.56 0.64 2.46
C PRO A 124 19.68 0.48 0.94
N ALA A 125 20.91 0.41 0.43
CA ALA A 125 21.13 0.10 -0.99
C ALA A 125 20.75 -1.36 -1.28
N SER A 126 20.22 -1.62 -2.47
CA SER A 126 19.96 -2.98 -2.97
C SER A 126 20.18 -3.03 -4.46
N ASN A 127 20.90 -4.07 -4.90
CA ASN A 127 21.12 -4.38 -6.33
C ASN A 127 20.17 -5.47 -6.83
N GLN A 128 19.26 -5.94 -5.98
CA GLN A 128 18.30 -6.98 -6.34
C GLN A 128 17.18 -6.40 -7.22
N PRO A 129 16.64 -7.19 -8.16
CA PRO A 129 15.42 -6.82 -8.87
C PRO A 129 14.28 -6.50 -7.90
N TYR A 130 13.36 -5.63 -8.33
CA TYR A 130 12.18 -5.36 -7.54
C TYR A 130 11.25 -6.58 -7.48
N SER A 131 10.67 -6.78 -6.30
CA SER A 131 9.70 -7.83 -6.02
C SER A 131 8.57 -7.29 -5.15
N ILE A 132 7.46 -8.00 -5.11
CA ILE A 132 6.34 -7.74 -4.20
C ILE A 132 6.22 -8.92 -3.25
N TYR A 133 6.28 -8.67 -1.95
CA TYR A 133 5.98 -9.65 -0.92
C TYR A 133 4.53 -9.51 -0.46
N VAL A 134 3.73 -10.55 -0.65
CA VAL A 134 2.32 -10.59 -0.25
C VAL A 134 2.18 -11.40 1.03
N THR A 135 1.60 -10.78 2.05
CA THR A 135 1.39 -11.37 3.38
C THR A 135 0.08 -10.91 3.99
N THR A 136 -0.38 -11.63 5.00
CA THR A 136 -1.39 -11.14 5.93
C THR A 136 -0.75 -10.15 6.93
N PRO A 137 -1.55 -9.29 7.59
CA PRO A 137 -1.05 -8.36 8.58
C PRO A 137 -0.29 -9.05 9.71
N THR A 138 0.90 -8.54 9.98
CA THR A 138 1.87 -9.05 10.96
C THR A 138 2.78 -7.89 11.40
N THR A 139 3.71 -8.16 12.32
CA THR A 139 4.76 -7.20 12.70
C THR A 139 5.63 -6.81 11.50
N PRO A 140 6.32 -5.66 11.53
CA PRO A 140 7.17 -5.24 10.42
C PRO A 140 8.18 -6.33 10.02
N LEU A 141 8.19 -6.68 8.73
CA LEU A 141 9.09 -7.68 8.19
C LEU A 141 10.47 -7.10 7.87
N ASP A 142 11.52 -7.87 8.15
CA ASP A 142 12.89 -7.53 7.76
C ASP A 142 13.14 -7.89 6.29
N LEU A 143 12.70 -7.03 5.39
CA LEU A 143 12.81 -7.22 3.94
C LEU A 143 13.75 -6.20 3.33
N SER A 144 14.44 -6.62 2.27
CA SER A 144 15.35 -5.76 1.51
C SER A 144 14.63 -4.50 1.01
N SER A 145 15.40 -3.43 0.80
CA SER A 145 14.88 -2.20 0.20
C SER A 145 14.47 -2.35 -1.27
N SER A 146 14.63 -3.53 -1.90
CA SER A 146 14.08 -3.83 -3.24
C SER A 146 12.69 -4.47 -3.20
N THR A 147 12.18 -4.80 -2.02
CA THR A 147 10.94 -5.57 -1.86
C THR A 147 9.79 -4.65 -1.43
N TYR A 148 8.79 -4.50 -2.30
CA TYR A 148 7.52 -3.89 -1.93
C TYR A 148 6.70 -4.87 -1.10
N VAL A 149 5.84 -4.37 -0.21
CA VAL A 149 5.06 -5.24 0.68
C VAL A 149 3.59 -4.91 0.57
N VAL A 150 2.78 -5.91 0.21
CA VAL A 150 1.34 -5.87 0.35
C VAL A 150 0.98 -6.72 1.56
N SER A 151 0.52 -6.06 2.62
CA SER A 151 0.17 -6.69 3.89
C SER A 151 -1.31 -6.44 4.16
N ALA A 152 -2.17 -7.40 3.80
CA ALA A 152 -3.62 -7.33 3.92
C ALA A 152 -4.24 -8.73 3.79
N GLU A 153 -5.53 -8.86 4.13
CA GLU A 153 -6.27 -10.08 3.83
C GLU A 153 -6.43 -10.27 2.32
N THR A 154 -6.50 -11.51 1.85
CA THR A 154 -6.52 -11.89 0.42
C THR A 154 -7.55 -11.14 -0.43
N ASN A 155 -8.67 -10.69 0.14
CA ASN A 155 -9.69 -9.95 -0.62
C ASN A 155 -9.30 -8.50 -0.94
N ASP A 156 -8.31 -7.97 -0.24
CA ASP A 156 -7.95 -6.55 -0.24
C ASP A 156 -6.60 -6.27 -0.90
N ILE A 157 -5.89 -7.30 -1.39
CA ILE A 157 -4.54 -7.15 -1.98
C ILE A 157 -4.56 -6.67 -3.45
N TRP A 158 -5.70 -6.79 -4.14
CA TRP A 158 -5.72 -6.81 -5.61
C TRP A 158 -5.42 -5.47 -6.29
N ASP A 159 -5.96 -4.34 -5.80
CA ASP A 159 -5.64 -3.01 -6.35
C ASP A 159 -4.16 -2.66 -6.20
N SER A 160 -3.55 -3.09 -5.08
CA SER A 160 -2.11 -2.89 -4.87
C SER A 160 -1.26 -3.74 -5.80
N LEU A 161 -1.67 -4.99 -6.04
CA LEU A 161 -1.03 -5.86 -7.02
C LEU A 161 -1.18 -5.30 -8.44
N ASP A 162 -2.35 -4.80 -8.81
CA ASP A 162 -2.59 -4.19 -10.12
C ASP A 162 -1.65 -3.00 -10.38
N ILE A 163 -1.51 -2.11 -9.39
CA ILE A 163 -0.57 -0.99 -9.47
C ILE A 163 0.87 -1.50 -9.61
N ALA A 164 1.28 -2.44 -8.77
CA ALA A 164 2.65 -2.92 -8.77
C ALA A 164 3.02 -3.67 -10.07
N ILE A 165 2.10 -4.47 -10.61
CA ILE A 165 2.33 -5.29 -11.81
C ILE A 165 2.17 -4.45 -13.08
N TYR A 166 1.06 -3.72 -13.24
CA TYR A 166 0.77 -3.05 -14.51
C TYR A 166 1.36 -1.66 -14.62
N VAL A 167 1.44 -0.90 -13.51
CA VAL A 167 2.03 0.44 -13.53
C VAL A 167 3.52 0.37 -13.28
N MET A 168 3.93 -0.31 -12.21
CA MET A 168 5.34 -0.34 -11.80
C MET A 168 6.14 -1.43 -12.51
N LYS A 169 5.49 -2.28 -13.31
CA LYS A 169 6.11 -3.35 -14.11
C LYS A 169 6.91 -4.35 -13.27
N ILE A 170 6.49 -4.59 -12.04
CA ILE A 170 7.11 -5.61 -11.18
C ILE A 170 6.51 -6.96 -11.51
N ASN A 171 7.39 -7.89 -11.84
CA ASN A 171 7.06 -9.21 -12.35
C ASN A 171 7.45 -10.35 -11.38
N ASN A 172 8.08 -10.05 -10.24
CA ASN A 172 8.36 -11.04 -9.20
C ASN A 172 7.40 -10.85 -8.02
N VAL A 173 6.61 -11.86 -7.71
CA VAL A 173 5.67 -11.86 -6.58
C VAL A 173 6.02 -13.00 -5.62
N ILE A 174 6.36 -12.66 -4.39
CA ILE A 174 6.69 -13.61 -3.32
C ILE A 174 5.45 -13.79 -2.45
N VAL A 175 4.97 -15.02 -2.30
CA VAL A 175 3.78 -15.32 -1.49
C VAL A 175 3.84 -16.74 -0.92
N LYS A 176 3.48 -16.89 0.37
CA LYS A 176 3.50 -18.19 1.05
C LYS A 176 2.26 -19.04 0.74
N ASP A 177 1.08 -18.43 0.68
CA ASP A 177 -0.20 -19.12 0.51
C ASP A 177 -0.35 -19.66 -0.93
N ASP A 178 -0.63 -20.96 -1.07
CA ASP A 178 -0.80 -21.64 -2.37
C ASP A 178 -2.03 -21.17 -3.15
N LYS A 179 -3.17 -20.96 -2.46
CA LYS A 179 -4.41 -20.52 -3.11
C LYS A 179 -4.25 -19.10 -3.63
N VAL A 180 -3.58 -18.24 -2.86
CA VAL A 180 -3.25 -16.87 -3.31
C VAL A 180 -2.27 -16.93 -4.49
N ALA A 181 -1.25 -17.78 -4.43
CA ALA A 181 -0.29 -17.96 -5.53
C ALA A 181 -0.97 -18.39 -6.84
N GLU A 182 -1.85 -19.40 -6.80
CA GLU A 182 -2.61 -19.88 -7.96
C GLU A 182 -3.48 -18.78 -8.54
N LYS A 183 -4.20 -18.04 -7.68
CA LYS A 183 -5.04 -16.93 -8.12
C LYS A 183 -4.22 -15.80 -8.75
N ILE A 184 -3.05 -15.46 -8.20
CA ILE A 184 -2.13 -14.49 -8.79
C ILE A 184 -1.67 -14.95 -10.18
N LYS A 185 -1.27 -16.21 -10.35
CA LYS A 185 -0.89 -16.76 -11.67
C LYS A 185 -2.03 -16.69 -12.68
N SER A 186 -3.26 -16.95 -12.23
CA SER A 186 -4.44 -16.90 -13.10
C SER A 186 -4.79 -15.48 -13.55
N ILE A 187 -4.66 -14.48 -12.68
CA ILE A 187 -4.99 -13.08 -13.00
C ILE A 187 -3.84 -12.42 -13.77
N TYR A 188 -2.59 -12.72 -13.39
CA TYR A 188 -1.39 -12.09 -13.91
C TYR A 188 -0.44 -13.16 -14.52
N PRO A 189 -0.74 -13.71 -15.70
CA PRO A 189 0.03 -14.81 -16.28
C PRO A 189 1.50 -14.47 -16.57
N SER A 190 1.86 -13.19 -16.64
CA SER A 190 3.22 -12.71 -16.89
C SER A 190 4.10 -12.62 -15.64
N VAL A 191 3.56 -12.89 -14.44
CA VAL A 191 4.34 -12.76 -13.20
C VAL A 191 4.95 -14.09 -12.77
N ASN A 192 6.20 -14.00 -12.32
CA ASN A 192 6.88 -15.08 -11.64
C ASN A 192 6.45 -15.12 -10.17
N VAL A 193 5.72 -16.17 -9.77
CA VAL A 193 5.30 -16.36 -8.38
C VAL A 193 6.29 -17.27 -7.67
N ILE A 194 6.94 -16.70 -6.63
CA ILE A 194 8.05 -17.29 -5.89
C ILE A 194 7.58 -17.66 -4.49
N LYS A 195 7.99 -18.82 -3.99
CA LYS A 195 7.79 -19.19 -2.59
C LYS A 195 8.87 -18.54 -1.72
N PRO A 196 8.53 -17.98 -0.55
CA PRO A 196 9.54 -17.52 0.40
C PRO A 196 10.36 -18.72 0.86
N SER A 197 11.69 -18.59 0.75
CA SER A 197 12.69 -19.49 1.31
C SER A 197 12.72 -19.43 2.83
#